data_AF-A0A0D5LSI4-F1
#
_entry.id   AF-A0A0D5LSI4-F1
#
_cell.length_a   1.000
_cell.length_b   1.000
_cell.length_c   1.000
_cell.angle_alpha   90.00
_cell.angle_beta   90.00
_cell.angle_gamma   90.00
#
_symmetry.space_group_name_H-M   'P 1'
#
loop_
_entity.id
_entity.type
_entity.pdbx_description
1 polymer ?
#
loop_
_entity_poly.entity_id
_entity_poly.type
_entity_poly.pdbx_seq_one_letter_code
_entity_poly.pdbx_strand_id
1 'polypeptide(L)'
;MANTRKFNTTVKIGAKSYAAGEDVPVSKNGLSEADADNLEQVFGKWRKPKDDTVDKRVSALTEERDALADKVEALTKERDALAAATDDGKHVADLKAGITELNDKLKDLTEDRDQLAEDNATLADELKKLQAAAQNEGDDEDDDEEDKA
;
A
#
# COMPACT_ATOMS: atom_id res chain seq x y z
N MET A 1 46.66 54.85 -16.95
CA MET A 1 45.44 54.01 -17.04
C MET A 1 44.30 54.80 -16.43
N ALA A 2 43.11 54.81 -17.02
CA ALA A 2 41.96 55.47 -16.40
C ALA A 2 41.52 54.65 -15.17
N ASN A 3 41.23 55.31 -14.04
CA ASN A 3 40.70 54.65 -12.86
C ASN A 3 39.20 54.34 -13.10
N THR A 4 38.81 53.07 -13.01
CA THR A 4 37.42 52.63 -13.23
C THR A 4 36.99 51.69 -12.11
N ARG A 5 35.69 51.66 -11.82
CA ARG A 5 35.07 50.75 -10.87
C ARG A 5 33.77 50.17 -11.43
N LYS A 6 33.39 48.99 -10.94
CA LYS A 6 32.14 48.30 -11.32
C LYS A 6 31.15 48.37 -10.17
N PHE A 7 29.88 48.51 -10.50
CA PHE A 7 28.80 48.65 -9.50
C PHE A 7 27.68 47.63 -9.75
N ASN A 8 26.95 47.26 -8.69
CA ASN A 8 25.78 46.35 -8.78
C ASN A 8 24.50 47.04 -9.30
N THR A 9 24.62 48.29 -9.73
CA THR A 9 23.51 49.11 -10.24
C THR A 9 23.95 49.86 -11.48
N THR A 10 22.99 50.36 -12.24
CA THR A 10 23.25 51.23 -13.39
C THR A 10 23.68 52.61 -12.91
N VAL A 11 24.82 53.11 -13.42
CA VAL A 11 25.36 54.43 -13.07
C VAL A 11 25.24 55.37 -14.26
N LYS A 12 24.71 56.58 -14.05
CA LYS A 12 24.62 57.62 -15.09
C LYS A 12 25.59 58.75 -14.80
N ILE A 13 26.37 59.15 -15.80
CA ILE A 13 27.30 60.27 -15.75
C ILE A 13 27.04 61.16 -16.97
N GLY A 14 26.39 62.31 -16.75
CA GLY A 14 25.92 63.17 -17.83
C GLY A 14 24.98 62.42 -18.78
N ALA A 15 25.29 62.42 -20.07
CA ALA A 15 24.51 61.70 -21.08
C ALA A 15 24.85 60.20 -21.19
N LYS A 16 25.89 59.71 -20.51
CA LYS A 16 26.31 58.30 -20.57
C LYS A 16 25.67 57.49 -19.44
N SER A 17 25.26 56.28 -19.77
CA SER A 17 24.70 55.31 -18.83
C SER A 17 25.55 54.04 -18.89
N TYR A 18 26.02 53.57 -17.74
CA TYR A 18 26.81 52.36 -17.59
C TYR A 18 25.94 51.31 -16.89
N ALA A 19 25.80 50.14 -17.49
CA ALA A 19 25.02 49.06 -16.89
C ALA A 19 25.72 48.50 -15.64
N ALA A 20 24.98 47.77 -14.80
CA ALA A 20 25.58 47.05 -13.69
C ALA A 20 26.72 46.12 -14.18
N GLY A 21 27.88 46.18 -13.53
CA GLY A 21 29.08 45.43 -13.90
C GLY A 21 29.91 45.99 -15.07
N GLU A 22 29.50 47.11 -15.66
CA GLU A 22 30.29 47.85 -16.63
C GLU A 22 31.36 48.71 -15.93
N ASP A 23 32.47 48.97 -16.62
CA ASP A 23 33.56 49.81 -16.10
C ASP A 23 33.16 51.29 -16.12
N VAL A 24 32.92 51.85 -14.94
CA VAL A 24 32.54 53.25 -14.74
C VAL A 24 33.78 54.08 -14.39
N PRO A 25 34.08 55.17 -15.10
CA PRO A 25 35.26 56.00 -14.83
C PRO A 25 35.10 56.79 -13.53
N VAL A 26 36.07 56.66 -12.63
CA VAL A 26 36.16 57.41 -11.37
C VAL A 26 37.26 58.46 -11.52
N SER A 27 36.85 59.71 -11.77
CA SER A 27 37.76 60.81 -12.08
C SER A 27 37.06 62.17 -11.98
N LYS A 28 37.80 63.26 -12.15
CA LYS A 28 37.25 64.63 -12.15
C LYS A 28 36.14 64.86 -13.19
N ASN A 29 36.18 64.17 -14.33
CA ASN A 29 35.17 64.24 -15.40
C ASN A 29 34.25 63.00 -15.41
N GLY A 30 34.35 62.15 -14.38
CA GLY A 30 33.58 60.92 -14.21
C GLY A 30 32.83 60.93 -12.88
N LEU A 31 32.64 59.75 -12.31
CA LEU A 31 32.11 59.61 -10.96
C LEU A 31 33.16 60.09 -9.95
N SER A 32 32.74 60.78 -8.89
CA SER A 32 33.65 61.17 -7.81
C SER A 32 34.00 59.97 -6.93
N GLU A 33 35.13 60.01 -6.22
CA GLU A 33 35.54 58.94 -5.30
C GLU A 33 34.49 58.75 -4.18
N ALA A 34 33.93 59.85 -3.67
CA ALA A 34 32.91 59.82 -2.62
C ALA A 34 31.58 59.20 -3.11
N ASP A 35 31.17 59.49 -4.34
CA ASP A 35 29.98 58.88 -4.93
C ASP A 35 30.20 57.39 -5.21
N ALA A 36 31.41 57.02 -5.65
CA ALA A 36 31.79 55.62 -5.85
C ALA A 36 31.73 54.84 -4.53
N ASP A 37 32.29 55.39 -3.45
CA ASP A 37 32.28 54.77 -2.13
C ASP A 37 30.86 54.65 -1.56
N ASN A 38 30.02 55.69 -1.74
CA ASN A 38 28.62 55.64 -1.34
C ASN A 38 27.83 54.58 -2.13
N LEU A 39 28.06 54.45 -3.44
CA LEU A 39 27.43 53.40 -4.25
C LEU A 39 27.86 52.00 -3.79
N GLU A 40 29.14 51.79 -3.45
CA GLU A 40 29.60 50.52 -2.87
C GLU A 40 29.01 50.27 -1.48
N GLN A 41 28.78 51.31 -0.67
CA GLN A 41 28.16 51.19 0.64
C GLN A 41 26.68 50.79 0.53
N VAL A 42 25.93 51.41 -0.40
CA VAL A 42 24.49 51.18 -0.55
C VAL A 42 24.19 49.89 -1.32
N PHE A 43 24.92 49.61 -2.39
CA PHE A 43 24.65 48.48 -3.29
C PHE A 43 25.63 47.31 -3.13
N GLY A 44 26.58 47.42 -2.21
CA GLY A 44 27.66 46.46 -2.04
C GLY A 44 28.72 46.55 -3.14
N LYS A 45 29.90 45.98 -2.88
CA LYS A 45 30.96 45.84 -3.89
C LYS A 45 30.48 44.92 -5.02
N TRP A 46 30.77 45.30 -6.26
CA TRP A 46 30.40 44.48 -7.40
C TRP A 46 31.04 43.10 -7.32
N ARG A 47 30.22 42.07 -7.57
CA ARG A 47 30.66 40.68 -7.67
C ARG A 47 30.11 40.14 -8.98
N LYS A 48 30.95 39.48 -9.77
CA LYS A 48 30.50 38.76 -10.96
C LYS A 48 29.43 37.74 -10.52
N PRO A 49 28.22 37.76 -11.09
CA PRO A 49 27.24 36.70 -10.87
C PRO A 49 27.90 35.36 -11.23
N LYS A 50 27.91 34.40 -10.31
CA LYS A 50 28.32 33.02 -10.59
C LYS A 50 27.08 32.23 -10.99
N ASP A 51 26.87 32.10 -12.29
CA ASP A 51 25.82 31.26 -12.90
C ASP A 51 25.85 29.81 -12.38
N ASP A 52 27.05 29.30 -12.11
CA ASP A 52 27.32 27.90 -11.76
C ASP A 52 26.51 27.35 -10.58
N THR A 53 25.99 28.20 -9.69
CA THR A 53 25.29 27.74 -8.47
C THR A 53 23.82 27.46 -8.74
N VAL A 54 23.20 28.21 -9.65
CA VAL A 54 21.80 28.00 -10.04
C VAL A 54 21.72 26.79 -10.96
N ASP A 55 22.61 26.71 -11.95
CA ASP A 55 22.65 25.59 -12.89
C ASP A 55 22.84 24.25 -12.18
N LYS A 56 23.78 24.16 -11.22
CA LYS A 56 23.98 22.93 -10.43
C LYS A 56 22.75 22.52 -9.63
N ARG A 57 22.03 23.48 -9.07
CA ARG A 57 20.80 23.20 -8.31
C ARG A 57 19.68 22.73 -9.22
N VAL A 58 19.55 23.33 -10.41
CA VAL A 58 18.56 22.92 -11.42
C VAL A 58 18.86 21.51 -11.91
N SER A 59 20.13 21.19 -12.21
CA SER A 59 20.53 19.83 -12.59
C SER A 59 20.22 18.82 -11.49
N ALA A 60 20.61 19.10 -10.24
CA ALA A 60 20.35 18.18 -9.12
C ALA A 60 18.84 17.95 -8.89
N LEU A 61 18.03 19.02 -8.96
CA LEU A 61 16.57 18.89 -8.84
C LEU A 61 15.95 18.11 -10.00
N THR A 62 16.52 18.23 -11.20
CA THR A 62 16.06 17.48 -12.38
C THR A 62 16.32 15.99 -12.20
N GLU A 63 17.53 15.62 -11.77
CA GLU A 63 17.91 14.23 -11.46
C GLU A 63 17.04 13.63 -10.34
N GLU A 64 16.80 14.38 -9.27
CA GLU A 64 15.95 13.94 -8.16
C GLU A 64 14.49 13.73 -8.62
N ARG A 65 13.98 14.63 -9.46
CA ARG A 65 12.64 14.51 -10.04
C ARG A 65 12.51 13.28 -10.93
N ASP A 66 13.52 12.98 -11.74
CA ASP A 66 13.51 11.80 -12.61
C ASP A 66 13.56 10.51 -11.78
N ALA A 67 14.43 10.45 -10.76
CA ALA A 67 14.48 9.31 -9.85
C ALA A 67 13.17 9.09 -9.06
N LEU A 68 12.51 10.17 -8.65
CA LEU A 68 11.19 10.10 -8.01
C LEU A 68 10.12 9.60 -8.98
N ALA A 69 10.15 10.01 -10.24
CA ALA A 69 9.20 9.56 -11.26
C ALA A 69 9.31 8.05 -11.49
N ASP A 70 10.54 7.53 -11.64
CA ASP A 70 10.79 6.08 -11.79
C ASP A 70 10.26 5.30 -10.57
N LYS A 71 10.47 5.83 -9.37
CA LYS A 71 10.03 5.19 -8.13
C LYS A 71 8.51 5.17 -7.99
N VAL A 72 7.83 6.24 -8.41
CA VAL A 72 6.36 6.30 -8.46
C VAL A 72 5.81 5.30 -9.47
N GLU A 73 6.44 5.17 -10.64
CA GLU A 73 6.03 4.17 -11.63
C GLU A 73 6.20 2.75 -11.10
N ALA A 74 7.33 2.44 -10.45
CA ALA A 74 7.56 1.13 -9.85
C ALA A 74 6.53 0.80 -8.76
N LEU A 75 6.27 1.73 -7.83
CA LEU A 75 5.27 1.54 -6.77
C LEU A 75 3.84 1.43 -7.33
N THR A 76 3.54 2.12 -8.43
CA THR A 76 2.26 2.00 -9.13
C THR A 76 2.08 0.59 -9.68
N LYS A 77 3.11 0.05 -10.36
CA LYS A 77 3.09 -1.33 -10.87
C LYS A 77 2.95 -2.36 -9.74
N GLU A 78 3.68 -2.17 -8.64
CA GLU A 78 3.60 -3.05 -7.47
C GLU A 78 2.19 -3.03 -6.85
N ARG A 79 1.62 -1.85 -6.66
CA ARG A 79 0.24 -1.70 -6.16
C ARG A 79 -0.75 -2.40 -7.09
N ASP A 80 -0.65 -2.21 -8.40
CA ASP A 80 -1.60 -2.79 -9.35
C ASP A 80 -1.49 -4.33 -9.38
N ALA A 81 -0.27 -4.87 -9.25
CA ALA A 81 -0.06 -6.31 -9.11
C ALA A 81 -0.64 -6.86 -7.80
N LEU A 82 -0.46 -6.16 -6.68
CA LEU A 82 -1.05 -6.55 -5.40
C LEU A 82 -2.59 -6.50 -5.47
N ALA A 83 -3.14 -5.43 -6.06
CA ALA A 83 -4.57 -5.27 -6.23
C ALA A 83 -5.15 -6.44 -7.03
N ALA A 84 -4.54 -6.81 -8.16
CA ALA A 84 -4.96 -7.98 -8.93
C ALA A 84 -4.91 -9.27 -8.11
N ALA A 85 -3.85 -9.49 -7.31
CA ALA A 85 -3.74 -10.68 -6.46
C ALA A 85 -4.78 -10.74 -5.33
N THR A 86 -5.28 -9.59 -4.86
CA THR A 86 -6.25 -9.52 -3.75
C THR A 86 -7.70 -9.35 -4.21
N ASP A 87 -7.93 -8.77 -5.39
CA ASP A 87 -9.25 -8.47 -5.95
C ASP A 87 -9.75 -9.59 -6.88
N ASP A 88 -9.03 -10.70 -6.95
CA ASP A 88 -9.49 -11.95 -7.55
C ASP A 88 -10.67 -12.49 -6.71
N GLY A 89 -11.84 -11.85 -6.78
CA GLY A 89 -13.10 -12.26 -6.17
C GLY A 89 -13.48 -13.72 -6.48
N LYS A 90 -12.74 -14.36 -7.39
CA LYS A 90 -12.57 -15.80 -7.51
C LYS A 90 -12.29 -16.52 -6.18
N HIS A 91 -11.36 -16.07 -5.34
CA HIS A 91 -11.08 -16.74 -4.06
C HIS A 91 -12.30 -16.69 -3.12
N VAL A 92 -12.99 -15.54 -3.08
CA VAL A 92 -14.22 -15.38 -2.30
C VAL A 92 -15.35 -16.25 -2.88
N ALA A 93 -15.47 -16.31 -4.20
CA ALA A 93 -16.46 -17.14 -4.89
C ALA A 93 -16.20 -18.64 -4.67
N ASP A 94 -14.95 -19.08 -4.78
CA ASP A 94 -14.52 -20.46 -4.55
C ASP A 94 -14.78 -20.87 -3.10
N LEU A 95 -14.42 -20.02 -2.13
CA LEU A 95 -14.74 -20.25 -0.72
C LEU A 95 -16.25 -20.33 -0.48
N LYS A 96 -17.03 -19.44 -1.10
CA LYS A 96 -18.49 -19.44 -0.97
C LYS A 96 -19.11 -20.71 -1.54
N ALA A 97 -18.64 -21.17 -2.70
CA ALA A 97 -19.06 -22.43 -3.30
C ALA A 97 -18.73 -23.62 -2.40
N GLY A 98 -17.51 -23.66 -1.84
CA GLY A 98 -17.09 -24.70 -0.89
C GLY A 98 -17.93 -24.71 0.38
N ILE A 99 -18.31 -23.55 0.92
CA ILE A 99 -19.21 -23.44 2.08
C ILE A 99 -20.60 -24.00 1.75
N THR A 100 -21.14 -23.70 0.56
CA THR A 100 -22.42 -24.26 0.12
C THR A 100 -22.35 -25.78 0.03
N GLU A 101 -21.32 -26.33 -0.64
CA GLU A 101 -21.15 -27.79 -0.77
C GLU A 101 -20.99 -28.48 0.59
N LEU A 102 -20.25 -27.88 1.52
CA LEU A 102 -20.10 -28.43 2.88
C LEU A 102 -21.40 -28.39 3.67
N ASN A 103 -22.21 -27.35 3.52
CA ASN A 103 -23.52 -27.27 4.17
C ASN A 103 -24.49 -28.33 3.63
N ASP A 104 -24.50 -28.56 2.31
CA ASP A 104 -25.33 -29.59 1.70
C ASP A 104 -24.93 -30.99 2.22
N LYS A 105 -23.62 -31.30 2.23
CA LYS A 105 -23.12 -32.56 2.82
C LYS A 105 -23.46 -32.72 4.30
N LEU A 106 -23.37 -31.63 5.07
CA LEU A 106 -23.69 -31.66 6.49
C LEU A 106 -25.17 -31.90 6.74
N LYS A 107 -26.04 -31.38 5.86
CA LYS A 107 -27.47 -31.65 5.88
C LYS A 107 -27.75 -33.12 5.57
N ASP A 108 -27.19 -33.66 4.50
CA ASP A 108 -27.38 -35.07 4.11
C ASP A 108 -26.93 -36.02 5.24
N LEU A 109 -25.75 -35.77 5.83
CA LEU A 109 -25.24 -36.56 6.96
C LEU A 109 -26.13 -36.44 8.21
N THR A 110 -26.79 -35.30 8.40
CA THR A 110 -27.73 -35.10 9.50
C THR A 110 -28.98 -35.94 9.28
N GLU A 111 -29.52 -35.95 8.07
CA GLU A 111 -30.68 -36.76 7.69
C GLU A 111 -30.39 -38.27 7.82
N ASP A 112 -29.24 -38.72 7.29
CA ASP A 112 -28.81 -40.13 7.40
C ASP A 112 -28.64 -40.57 8.86
N ARG A 113 -28.03 -39.73 9.70
CA ARG A 113 -27.87 -40.02 11.13
C ARG A 113 -29.22 -40.16 11.82
N ASP A 114 -30.15 -39.25 11.53
CA ASP A 114 -31.46 -39.24 12.17
C ASP A 114 -32.28 -40.47 11.76
N GLN A 115 -32.20 -40.89 10.48
CA GLN A 115 -32.79 -42.14 10.01
C GLN A 115 -32.18 -43.37 10.70
N LEU A 116 -30.85 -43.45 10.79
CA LEU A 116 -30.17 -44.55 11.48
C LEU A 116 -30.54 -44.61 12.97
N ALA A 117 -30.82 -43.47 13.61
CA ALA A 117 -31.27 -43.45 14.99
C ALA A 117 -32.67 -44.06 15.14
N GLU A 118 -33.58 -43.79 14.20
CA GLU A 118 -34.93 -44.37 14.18
C GLU A 118 -34.91 -45.88 13.88
N ASP A 119 -34.11 -46.31 12.91
CA ASP A 119 -33.95 -47.72 12.55
C ASP A 119 -33.39 -48.53 13.74
N ASN A 120 -32.39 -47.99 14.43
CA ASN A 120 -31.82 -48.62 15.62
C ASN A 120 -32.83 -48.71 16.77
N ALA A 121 -33.68 -47.70 16.97
CA ALA A 121 -34.73 -47.75 17.97
C ALA A 121 -35.75 -48.86 17.65
N THR A 122 -36.17 -48.96 16.38
CA THR A 122 -37.07 -50.01 15.89
C THR A 122 -36.47 -51.41 16.11
N LEU A 123 -35.23 -51.63 15.68
CA LEU A 123 -34.53 -52.90 15.86
C LEU A 123 -34.36 -53.27 17.33
N ALA A 124 -34.08 -52.30 18.20
CA ALA A 124 -33.98 -52.54 19.63
C ALA A 124 -35.31 -53.01 20.24
N ASP A 125 -36.45 -52.45 19.79
CA ASP A 125 -37.76 -52.87 20.25
C ASP A 125 -38.19 -54.24 19.70
N GLU A 126 -37.83 -54.56 18.45
CA GLU A 126 -38.04 -55.90 17.89
C GLU A 126 -37.20 -56.96 18.60
N LEU A 127 -35.92 -56.66 18.89
CA LEU A 127 -35.05 -57.56 19.66
C LEU A 127 -35.62 -57.86 21.05
N LYS A 128 -36.15 -56.86 21.76
CA LYS A 128 -36.81 -57.08 23.05
C LYS A 128 -38.03 -58.01 22.93
N LYS A 129 -38.85 -57.85 21.88
CA LYS A 129 -40.01 -58.71 21.65
C LYS A 129 -39.60 -60.15 21.38
N LEU A 130 -38.58 -60.36 20.54
CA LEU A 130 -38.05 -61.69 20.23
C LEU A 130 -37.42 -62.35 21.46
N GLN A 131 -36.67 -61.59 22.27
CA GLN A 131 -36.11 -62.09 23.53
C GLN A 131 -37.20 -62.51 24.51
N ALA A 132 -38.28 -61.73 24.64
CA ALA A 132 -39.40 -62.09 25.49
C ALA A 132 -40.11 -63.36 24.99
N ALA A 133 -40.31 -63.51 23.67
CA ALA A 133 -40.91 -64.71 23.10
C ALA A 133 -40.05 -65.96 23.34
N ALA A 134 -38.72 -65.87 23.13
CA ALA A 134 -37.80 -66.97 23.36
C ALA A 134 -37.69 -67.39 24.84
N GLN A 135 -37.86 -66.45 25.78
CA GLN A 135 -37.93 -66.77 27.20
C GLN A 135 -39.22 -67.53 27.55
N ASN A 136 -40.34 -67.14 26.94
CA ASN A 136 -41.63 -67.76 27.19
C ASN A 136 -41.73 -69.18 26.61
N GLU A 137 -41.03 -69.47 25.50
CA GLU A 137 -40.94 -70.83 24.94
C GLU A 137 -40.01 -71.77 25.73
N GLY A 138 -39.07 -71.23 26.52
CA GLY A 138 -38.17 -72.03 27.37
C GLY A 138 -38.77 -72.41 28.72
N ASP A 139 -39.70 -71.62 29.27
CA ASP A 139 -40.40 -71.93 30.52
C ASP A 139 -41.48 -73.02 30.34
N ASP A 140 -42.01 -73.22 29.12
CA ASP A 140 -43.01 -74.27 28.83
C ASP A 140 -42.38 -75.68 28.67
N GLU A 141 -41.06 -75.82 28.54
CA GLU A 141 -40.38 -77.12 28.41
C GLU A 141 -39.94 -77.74 29.74
N ASP A 142 -39.94 -77.00 30.86
CA ASP A 142 -39.48 -77.48 32.18
C ASP A 142 -40.61 -78.01 33.10
N ASP A 143 -41.90 -77.86 32.71
CA ASP A 143 -43.05 -78.28 33.53
C ASP A 143 -43.56 -79.73 33.24
N ASP A 144 -42.95 -80.47 32.32
CA ASP A 144 -43.40 -81.81 31.88
C ASP A 144 -42.67 -83.01 32.55
N GLU A 145 -41.81 -82.81 33.56
CA GLU A 145 -41.05 -83.89 34.24
C GLU A 145 -41.41 -84.23 35.70
N GLU A 146 -42.53 -83.75 36.26
CA GLU A 146 -42.98 -84.18 37.60
C GLU A 146 -44.34 -84.93 37.61
N ASP A 147 -44.46 -86.04 36.87
CA ASP A 147 -45.60 -86.94 37.13
C ASP A 147 -45.36 -88.43 36.77
N LYS A 148 -44.20 -89.02 37.09
CA LYS A 148 -44.02 -90.49 37.12
C LYS A 148 -42.94 -90.95 38.11
N ALA A 149 -43.32 -91.28 39.35
CA ALA A 149 -42.93 -92.51 40.10
C ALA A 149 -43.28 -92.41 41.60
#